data_AF-Q6KHP0-F1
#
_entry.id   AF-Q6KHP0-F1
#
_cell.length_a   1.000
_cell.length_b   1.000
_cell.length_c   1.000
_cell.angle_alpha   90.00
_cell.angle_beta   90.00
_cell.angle_gamma   90.00
#
_symmetry.space_group_name_H-M   'P 1'
#
loop_
_entity.id
_entity.type
_entity.pdbx_description
1 polymer ?
#
loop_
_entity_poly.entity_id
_entity_poly.type
_entity_poly.pdbx_seq_one_letter_code
_entity_poly.pdbx_strand_id
1 'polypeptide(L)'
;MFEEKTIDLHGLDSWEATGVILNELFVLEENSDYKKSILFITGKGKGVLIETLLEILKSENYYYNKITEGSFRVYAKKEKIKEFF
;
A
#
# COMPACT_ATOMS: atom_id res chain seq x y z
N MET A 1 -14.01 10.83 11.60
CA MET A 1 -12.68 10.20 11.75
C MET A 1 -12.57 9.23 10.58
N PHE A 2 -11.78 9.53 9.56
CA PHE A 2 -11.63 8.60 8.43
C PHE A 2 -10.80 7.42 8.92
N GLU A 3 -11.41 6.24 8.93
CA GLU A 3 -10.76 5.00 9.36
C GLU A 3 -9.76 4.61 8.27
N GLU A 4 -8.47 4.80 8.54
CA GLU A 4 -7.40 4.33 7.66
C GLU A 4 -7.41 2.81 7.65
N LYS A 5 -7.61 2.20 6.47
CA LYS A 5 -7.54 0.75 6.35
C LYS A 5 -6.08 0.32 6.57
N THR A 6 -5.88 -0.59 7.50
CA THR A 6 -4.57 -1.21 7.75
C THR A 6 -4.57 -2.63 7.22
N ILE A 7 -3.53 -2.99 6.47
CA ILE A 7 -3.30 -4.33 5.91
C ILE A 7 -2.00 -4.85 6.51
N ASP A 8 -2.12 -5.90 7.33
CA ASP A 8 -0.96 -6.59 7.89
C ASP A 8 -0.56 -7.76 6.98
N LEU A 9 0.65 -7.68 6.43
CA LEU A 9 1.26 -8.70 5.58
C LEU A 9 2.26 -9.57 6.36
N HIS A 10 2.50 -9.25 7.64
CA HIS A 10 3.50 -9.94 8.43
C HIS A 10 3.16 -11.43 8.58
N GLY A 11 4.14 -12.28 8.27
CA GLY A 11 4.02 -13.73 8.39
C GLY A 11 3.45 -14.41 7.15
N LEU A 12 3.00 -13.65 6.14
CA LEU A 12 2.65 -14.19 4.84
C LEU A 12 3.91 -14.54 4.04
N ASP A 13 3.78 -15.52 3.14
CA ASP A 13 4.78 -15.69 2.10
C ASP A 13 4.65 -14.61 1.01
N SER A 14 5.66 -14.50 0.14
CA SER A 14 5.73 -13.45 -0.88
C SER A 14 4.60 -13.53 -1.91
N TRP A 15 4.12 -14.72 -2.26
CA TRP A 15 3.04 -14.91 -3.24
C TRP A 15 1.69 -14.51 -2.64
N GLU A 16 1.42 -14.96 -1.42
CA GLU A 16 0.23 -14.56 -0.68
C GLU A 16 0.18 -13.04 -0.48
N ALA A 17 1.29 -12.46 -0.02
CA ALA A 17 1.40 -11.01 0.16
C ALA A 17 1.18 -10.26 -1.16
N THR A 18 1.74 -10.74 -2.27
CA THR A 18 1.52 -10.13 -3.60
C THR A 18 0.04 -10.10 -3.97
N GLY A 19 -0.67 -11.21 -3.80
CA GLY A 19 -2.11 -11.30 -4.09
C GLY A 19 -2.92 -10.32 -3.23
N VAL A 20 -2.63 -10.25 -1.94
CA VAL A 20 -3.28 -9.30 -1.01
C VAL A 20 -3.00 -7.86 -1.43
N ILE A 21 -1.74 -7.49 -1.70
CA ILE A 21 -1.36 -6.14 -2.12
C ILE A 21 -2.14 -5.73 -3.37
N LEU A 22 -2.12 -6.54 -4.42
CA LEU A 22 -2.78 -6.22 -5.69
C LEU A 22 -4.30 -6.05 -5.53
N ASN A 23 -4.95 -6.94 -4.77
CA ASN A 23 -6.38 -6.84 -4.50
C ASN A 23 -6.72 -5.55 -3.73
N GLU A 24 -5.92 -5.20 -2.74
CA GLU A 24 -6.14 -4.00 -1.93
C GLU A 24 -5.89 -2.70 -2.69
N LEU A 25 -4.88 -2.68 -3.57
CA LEU A 25 -4.64 -1.57 -4.48
C LEU A 25 -5.77 -1.41 -5.50
N PHE A 26 -6.33 -2.51 -6.02
CA PHE A 26 -7.52 -2.46 -6.86
C PHE A 26 -8.73 -1.87 -6.12
N VAL A 27 -9.01 -2.36 -4.91
CA VAL A 27 -10.10 -1.85 -4.06
C VAL A 27 -9.91 -0.38 -3.71
N LEU A 28 -8.66 0.07 -3.49
CA LEU A 28 -8.30 1.47 -3.23
C LEU A 28 -8.71 2.38 -4.38
N GLU A 29 -8.45 1.98 -5.63
CA GLU A 29 -8.82 2.79 -6.80
C GLU A 29 -10.34 2.82 -7.03
N GLU A 30 -11.01 1.69 -6.90
CA GLU A 30 -12.46 1.57 -7.13
C GLU A 30 -13.32 2.30 -6.07
N ASN A 31 -12.87 2.37 -4.81
CA ASN A 31 -13.63 2.95 -3.69
C ASN A 31 -13.09 4.31 -3.22
N SER A 32 -12.37 4.97 -4.11
CA SER A 32 -11.53 6.13 -3.82
C SER A 32 -12.31 7.40 -3.42
N ASP A 33 -13.64 7.35 -3.39
CA ASP A 33 -14.49 8.43 -2.85
C ASP A 33 -14.58 8.43 -1.32
N TYR A 34 -14.22 7.32 -0.67
CA TYR A 34 -14.26 7.18 0.80
C TYR A 34 -12.91 6.81 1.43
N LYS A 35 -11.99 6.18 0.67
CA LYS A 35 -10.65 5.79 1.14
C LYS A 35 -9.57 6.49 0.33
N LYS A 36 -8.79 7.34 1.00
CA LYS A 36 -7.68 8.08 0.38
C LYS A 36 -6.34 7.34 0.47
N SER A 37 -6.20 6.46 1.45
CA SER A 37 -4.97 5.70 1.69
C SER A 37 -5.20 4.35 2.35
N ILE A 38 -4.21 3.48 2.23
CA ILE A 38 -4.07 2.21 2.93
C ILE A 38 -2.72 2.19 3.64
N LEU A 39 -2.68 1.75 4.89
CA LEU A 39 -1.44 1.48 5.62
C LEU A 39 -1.08 0.00 5.49
N PHE A 40 -0.01 -0.32 4.77
CA PHE A 40 0.56 -1.66 4.73
C PHE A 40 1.59 -1.84 5.85
N ILE A 41 1.54 -2.98 6.54
CA ILE A 41 2.51 -3.41 7.54
C ILE A 41 3.20 -4.67 7.00
N THR A 42 4.50 -4.58 6.72
CA THR A 42 5.31 -5.69 6.17
C THR A 42 6.10 -6.43 7.26
N GLY A 43 6.03 -5.96 8.50
CA GLY A 43 6.88 -6.40 9.60
C GLY A 43 8.31 -5.86 9.53
N LYS A 44 9.13 -6.18 10.55
CA LYS A 44 10.54 -5.75 10.70
C LYS A 44 11.55 -6.81 10.21
N GLY A 45 11.10 -7.74 9.37
CA GLY A 45 11.86 -8.93 8.96
C GLY A 45 12.98 -8.64 7.95
N LYS A 46 13.47 -9.69 7.28
CA LYS A 46 14.60 -9.67 6.32
C LYS A 46 14.40 -8.84 5.04
N GLY A 47 13.35 -8.03 4.94
CA GLY A 47 13.13 -7.12 3.82
C GLY A 47 12.33 -7.66 2.64
N VAL A 48 12.13 -8.98 2.49
CA VAL A 48 11.43 -9.55 1.32
C VAL A 48 10.07 -8.91 1.06
N LEU A 49 9.20 -8.82 2.08
CA LEU A 49 7.88 -8.20 1.91
C LEU A 49 7.94 -6.69 1.68
N ILE A 50 8.99 -6.03 2.18
CA ILE A 50 9.25 -4.62 1.88
C ILE A 50 9.58 -4.48 0.40
N GLU A 51 10.52 -5.29 -0.10
CA GLU A 51 10.93 -5.29 -1.51
C GLU A 51 9.75 -5.61 -2.42
N THR A 52 8.99 -6.66 -2.13
CA THR A 52 7.77 -7.02 -2.89
C THR A 52 6.78 -5.87 -2.95
N LEU A 53 6.47 -5.23 -1.80
CA LEU A 53 5.56 -4.09 -1.78
C LEU A 53 6.11 -2.92 -2.61
N LEU A 54 7.38 -2.55 -2.42
CA LEU A 54 7.99 -1.43 -3.11
C LEU A 54 8.11 -1.65 -4.62
N GLU A 55 8.39 -2.87 -5.06
CA GLU A 55 8.42 -3.24 -6.48
C GLU A 55 7.06 -3.07 -7.13
N ILE A 56 5.99 -3.58 -6.50
CA ILE A 56 4.62 -3.44 -6.98
C ILE A 56 4.21 -1.97 -7.04
N LEU A 57 4.43 -1.21 -5.95
CA LEU A 57 4.07 0.20 -5.91
C LEU A 57 4.81 1.01 -6.98
N LYS A 58 6.08 0.67 -7.24
CA LYS A 58 6.88 1.30 -8.29
C LYS A 58 6.39 0.91 -9.68
N SER A 59 6.13 -0.37 -9.95
CA SER A 59 5.67 -0.84 -11.27
C SER A 59 4.30 -0.26 -11.63
N GLU A 60 3.44 -0.11 -10.63
CA GLU A 60 2.09 0.44 -10.78
C GLU A 60 2.04 1.97 -10.62
N ASN A 61 3.16 2.65 -10.35
CA ASN A 61 3.25 4.11 -10.21
C ASN A 61 2.38 4.69 -9.08
N TYR A 62 2.34 4.01 -7.93
CA TYR A 62 1.69 4.48 -6.70
C TYR A 62 2.56 5.45 -5.90
N TYR A 63 1.90 6.33 -5.16
CA TYR A 63 2.54 7.17 -4.14
C TYR A 63 2.44 6.51 -2.79
N TYR A 64 3.51 6.62 -2.03
CA TYR A 64 3.52 6.16 -0.66
C TYR A 64 4.42 7.02 0.22
N ASN A 65 4.06 7.08 1.49
CA ASN A 65 4.89 7.61 2.56
C ASN A 65 5.34 6.45 3.45
N LYS A 66 6.64 6.33 3.64
CA LYS A 66 7.19 5.41 4.64
C LYS A 66 6.93 5.99 6.02
N ILE A 67 6.18 5.26 6.85
CA ILE A 67 5.84 5.69 8.22
C ILE A 67 6.88 5.16 9.21
N THR A 68 7.24 3.88 9.08
CA THR A 68 8.33 3.24 9.82
C THR A 68 9.10 2.29 8.90
N GLU A 69 10.10 1.58 9.43
CA GLU A 69 10.90 0.63 8.64
C GLU A 69 10.06 -0.43 7.92
N GLY A 70 8.98 -0.91 8.58
CA GLY A 70 8.09 -1.95 8.06
C GLY A 70 6.65 -1.49 7.86
N SER A 71 6.41 -0.19 7.69
CA SER A 71 5.06 0.32 7.41
C SER A 71 5.04 1.46 6.40
N PHE A 72 4.11 1.35 5.45
CA PHE A 72 4.02 2.21 4.28
C PHE A 72 2.57 2.62 4.07
N ARG A 73 2.31 3.92 4.08
CA ARG A 73 1.01 4.48 3.74
C ARG A 73 0.97 4.73 2.24
N VAL A 74 0.09 4.04 1.53
CA VAL A 74 -0.10 4.12 0.07
C VAL A 74 -1.35 4.91 -0.24
N TYR A 75 -1.28 5.79 -1.23
CA TYR A 75 -2.38 6.67 -1.63
C TYR A 75 -2.94 6.26 -2.99
N ALA A 76 -4.24 6.48 -3.19
CA ALA A 76 -4.87 6.25 -4.48
C ALA A 76 -4.21 7.11 -5.58
N LYS A 77 -4.02 6.56 -6.77
CA LYS A 77 -3.36 7.26 -7.89
C LYS A 77 -4.08 8.56 -8.26
N LYS A 78 -5.41 8.60 -8.14
CA LYS A 78 -6.20 9.82 -8.44
C LYS A 78 -5.87 11.01 -7.54
N GLU A 79 -5.33 10.79 -6.34
CA GLU A 79 -4.93 11.87 -5.44
C GLU A 79 -3.58 12.50 -5.87
N LYS A 80 -2.76 11.82 -6.68
CA LYS A 80 -1.56 12.38 -7.35
C LYS A 80 -1.88 13.65 -8.13
N ILE A 81 -3.07 13.71 -8.73
CA ILE A 81 -3.45 14.78 -9.66
C ILE A 81 -3.86 16.05 -8.91
N LYS A 82 -4.34 15.95 -7.66
CA LYS A 82 -4.84 17.11 -6.89
C LYS A 82 -3.74 17.97 -6.26
N GLU A 83 -2.51 17.49 -6.17
CA GLU A 83 -1.39 18.27 -5.60
C GLU A 83 -0.69 19.16 -6.65
N PHE A 84 -1.04 19.03 -7.95
CA PHE A 84 -0.41 19.78 -9.05
C PHE A 84 -1.35 20.80 -9.75
N PHE A 85 -2.56 21.03 -9.24
CA PHE A 85 -3.51 22.01 -9.76
C PHE A 85 -4.06 22.91 -8.65
#